data_AF-A0A7C3C3Q3-F1
#
_entry.id   AF-A0A7C3C3Q3-F1
#
_cell.length_a   1.000
_cell.length_b   1.000
_cell.length_c   1.000
_cell.angle_alpha   90.00
_cell.angle_beta   90.00
_cell.angle_gamma   90.00
#
_symmetry.space_group_name_H-M   'P 1'
#
loop_
_entity.id
_entity.type
_entity.pdbx_description
1 polymer ?
#
loop_
_entity_poly.entity_id
_entity_poly.type
_entity_poly.pdbx_seq_one_letter_code
_entity_poly.pdbx_strand_id
1 'polypeptide(L)'
;MKHFTLDTDKDGIALITFDSPERSMNVLSQDVITEIGEWVTKITEDDAIKGAVITSGKSAFCAGANLEELGGQFSEVFAAIEKDEQKAKKQLFDMVFRLNTVFRALEVCGKPVAAAVNGLALGGGFELALACHARFAASDNPKLRLGFPEVMVGLLPGAGGTQRLPRMLGLMNSAPLLLQAKKIKAKEALSMGLVNAVVPGDELVAAAKAWVLENPKAKQPWDQDRFKFPGGGPWSAQGFPMFAGSSAMVRKESYGNYPAMSNILRCVYEGAQLPMDAALRVETRYFCQLLLSPKTQNMIRSLFISKQAIDKGGARPASQKPGAINKIGVIGAGFMGAGVAYVSAMAGIEVVLIDRDQDSADKGKAFSETEQAKRVKRKKTTQEKMDAVLARIIPTTDYNLLKDVDLI
;
A
#
# COMPACT_ATOMS: atom_id res chain seq x y z
N MET A 1 15.22 22.12 3.92
CA MET A 1 14.63 20.95 4.61
C MET A 1 15.48 19.73 4.25
N LYS A 2 15.57 18.74 5.14
CA LYS A 2 16.42 17.54 4.99
C LYS A 2 15.81 16.54 4.01
N HIS A 3 14.50 16.39 4.00
CA HIS A 3 13.78 15.41 3.19
C HIS A 3 13.06 16.02 1.98
N PHE A 4 12.87 17.34 1.96
CA PHE A 4 12.18 18.04 0.88
C PHE A 4 13.02 19.16 0.27
N THR A 5 12.98 19.27 -1.06
CA THR A 5 13.38 20.49 -1.77
C THR A 5 12.14 21.21 -2.28
N LEU A 6 12.20 22.55 -2.31
CA LEU A 6 11.12 23.39 -2.80
C LEU A 6 11.71 24.41 -3.78
N ASP A 7 11.29 24.32 -5.03
CA ASP A 7 11.70 25.21 -6.13
C ASP A 7 10.47 25.88 -6.75
N THR A 8 10.40 27.20 -6.72
CA THR A 8 9.26 27.96 -7.27
C THR A 8 9.62 28.49 -8.64
N ASP A 9 8.83 28.12 -9.65
CA ASP A 9 9.06 28.59 -11.01
C ASP A 9 8.52 30.01 -11.27
N LYS A 10 8.78 30.52 -12.49
CA LYS A 10 8.36 31.86 -12.94
C LYS A 10 6.84 32.07 -12.93
N ASP A 11 6.05 31.00 -12.97
CA ASP A 11 4.59 31.08 -12.98
C ASP A 11 4.02 31.12 -11.54
N GLY A 12 4.89 30.90 -10.55
CA GLY A 12 4.55 30.89 -9.12
C GLY A 12 4.18 29.49 -8.61
N ILE A 13 4.56 28.43 -9.31
CA ILE A 13 4.26 27.05 -8.87
C ILE A 13 5.45 26.50 -8.11
N ALA A 14 5.23 26.14 -6.85
CA ALA A 14 6.22 25.43 -6.05
C ALA A 14 6.28 23.94 -6.42
N LEU A 15 7.44 23.45 -6.85
CA LEU A 15 7.74 22.03 -6.98
C LEU A 15 8.35 21.53 -5.67
N ILE A 16 7.58 20.72 -4.93
CA ILE A 16 8.03 20.03 -3.72
C ILE A 16 8.53 18.64 -4.11
N THR A 17 9.84 18.40 -3.99
CA THR A 17 10.42 17.07 -4.25
C THR A 17 10.71 16.37 -2.94
N PHE A 18 10.02 15.26 -2.68
CA PHE A 18 10.29 14.39 -1.55
C PHE A 18 11.47 13.47 -1.88
N ASP A 19 12.59 13.65 -1.21
CA ASP A 19 13.78 12.84 -1.41
C ASP A 19 14.55 12.65 -0.09
N SER A 20 14.16 11.62 0.66
CA SER A 20 14.85 11.31 1.92
C SER A 20 16.29 10.83 1.67
N PRO A 21 17.30 11.45 2.29
CA PRO A 21 18.68 10.98 2.19
C PRO A 21 18.83 9.58 2.81
N GLU A 22 19.78 8.81 2.29
CA GLU A 22 20.18 7.48 2.80
C GLU A 22 19.09 6.40 2.81
N ARG A 23 17.91 6.68 2.24
CA ARG A 23 16.82 5.70 2.10
C ARG A 23 16.58 5.36 0.65
N SER A 24 16.29 4.09 0.38
CA SER A 24 15.87 3.63 -0.95
C SER A 24 14.45 4.06 -1.31
N MET A 25 13.62 4.35 -0.30
CA MET A 25 12.21 4.73 -0.44
C MET A 25 11.88 5.84 0.55
N ASN A 26 11.03 6.77 0.13
CA ASN A 26 10.44 7.76 1.01
C ASN A 26 9.43 7.11 1.98
N VAL A 27 9.49 7.50 3.25
CA VAL A 27 8.57 7.06 4.32
C VAL A 27 8.22 8.26 5.19
N LEU A 28 7.05 8.24 5.82
CA LEU A 28 6.63 9.27 6.76
C LEU A 28 7.21 9.00 8.15
N SER A 29 8.40 9.56 8.42
CA SER A 29 9.00 9.71 9.75
C SER A 29 8.54 11.00 10.43
N GLN A 30 8.81 11.21 11.72
CA GLN A 30 8.47 12.47 12.40
C GLN A 30 9.13 13.70 11.77
N ASP A 31 10.40 13.59 11.36
CA ASP A 31 11.11 14.67 10.65
C ASP A 31 10.35 15.05 9.37
N VAL A 32 9.95 14.04 8.58
CA VAL A 32 9.18 14.24 7.36
C VAL A 32 7.83 14.89 7.66
N ILE A 33 7.10 14.44 8.69
CA ILE A 33 5.80 15.04 9.05
C ILE A 33 5.97 16.51 9.47
N THR A 34 7.05 16.83 10.18
CA THR A 34 7.39 18.20 10.57
C THR A 34 7.66 19.06 9.34
N GLU A 35 8.52 18.59 8.43
CA GLU A 35 8.84 19.31 7.20
C GLU A 35 7.63 19.47 6.28
N ILE A 36 6.69 18.51 6.26
CA ILE A 36 5.41 18.67 5.56
C ILE A 36 4.63 19.86 6.14
N GLY A 37 4.56 19.99 7.45
CA GLY A 37 3.97 21.17 8.09
C GLY A 37 4.67 22.47 7.66
N GLU A 38 6.00 22.49 7.66
CA GLU A 38 6.80 23.67 7.30
C GLU A 38 6.54 24.14 5.86
N TRP A 39 6.58 23.21 4.88
CA TRP A 39 6.33 23.62 3.50
C TRP A 39 4.85 23.88 3.23
N VAL A 40 3.91 23.25 3.95
CA VAL A 40 2.49 23.60 3.90
C VAL A 40 2.27 25.04 4.37
N THR A 41 2.89 25.43 5.49
CA THR A 41 2.84 26.82 5.97
C THR A 41 3.43 27.76 4.93
N LYS A 42 4.61 27.43 4.37
CA LYS A 42 5.26 28.24 3.34
C LYS A 42 4.38 28.44 2.10
N ILE A 43 3.79 27.38 1.55
CA ILE A 43 2.90 27.54 0.37
C ILE A 43 1.67 28.38 0.72
N THR A 44 1.17 28.32 1.97
CA THR A 44 -0.02 29.05 2.40
C THR A 44 0.27 30.55 2.53
N GLU A 45 1.37 30.90 3.19
CA GLU A 45 1.70 32.28 3.58
C GLU A 45 2.45 33.08 2.50
N ASP A 46 3.17 32.42 1.60
CA ASP A 46 3.95 33.10 0.55
C ASP A 46 3.07 33.44 -0.67
N ASP A 47 2.71 34.71 -0.84
CA ASP A 47 1.90 35.21 -1.95
C ASP A 47 2.55 35.02 -3.34
N ALA A 48 3.88 34.83 -3.41
CA ALA A 48 4.55 34.50 -4.67
C ALA A 48 4.23 33.07 -5.13
N ILE A 49 3.85 32.18 -4.21
CA ILE A 49 3.41 30.82 -4.51
C ILE A 49 1.91 30.84 -4.79
N LYS A 50 1.53 30.53 -6.02
CA LYS A 50 0.12 30.43 -6.47
C LYS A 50 -0.46 29.02 -6.34
N GLY A 51 0.41 28.02 -6.24
CA GLY A 51 0.04 26.62 -6.13
C GLY A 51 1.27 25.72 -6.03
N ALA A 52 1.05 24.42 -5.91
CA ALA A 52 2.12 23.48 -5.62
C ALA A 52 1.96 22.14 -6.36
N VAL A 53 3.09 21.51 -6.69
CA VAL A 53 3.16 20.14 -7.16
C VAL A 53 4.10 19.36 -6.23
N ILE A 54 3.62 18.26 -5.65
CA ILE A 54 4.48 17.34 -4.90
C ILE A 54 4.86 16.13 -5.77
N THR A 55 6.15 15.82 -5.83
CA THR A 55 6.69 14.64 -6.49
C THR A 55 7.76 13.95 -5.63
N SER A 56 8.37 12.89 -6.15
CA SER A 56 9.41 12.12 -5.46
C SER A 56 10.70 12.06 -6.27
N GLY A 57 11.83 12.24 -5.58
CA GLY A 57 13.17 12.01 -6.13
C GLY A 57 13.59 10.52 -6.15
N LYS A 58 12.72 9.61 -5.71
CA LYS A 58 12.97 8.15 -5.67
C LYS A 58 12.13 7.41 -6.72
N SER A 59 12.45 6.13 -6.97
CA SER A 59 11.65 5.25 -7.86
C SER A 59 10.20 5.00 -7.41
N ALA A 60 9.91 5.28 -6.14
CA ALA A 60 8.58 5.25 -5.55
C ALA A 60 8.20 6.64 -5.07
N PHE A 61 6.89 6.90 -4.97
CA PHE A 61 6.39 8.15 -4.43
C PHE A 61 6.60 8.20 -2.91
N CYS A 62 5.93 7.30 -2.18
CA CYS A 62 6.09 7.13 -0.74
C CYS A 62 5.52 5.76 -0.30
N ALA A 63 6.29 5.01 0.49
CA ALA A 63 5.96 3.64 0.91
C ALA A 63 5.05 3.55 2.14
N GLY A 64 4.65 4.68 2.71
CA GLY A 64 3.80 4.75 3.90
C GLY A 64 4.53 5.25 5.14
N ALA A 65 3.98 4.97 6.31
CA ALA A 65 4.54 5.38 7.58
C ALA A 65 5.78 4.55 7.96
N ASN A 66 6.70 5.17 8.71
CA ASN A 66 7.84 4.48 9.29
C ASN A 66 7.39 3.65 10.51
N LEU A 67 7.00 2.39 10.30
CA LEU A 67 6.49 1.53 11.39
C LEU A 67 7.54 1.18 12.46
N GLU A 68 8.83 1.19 12.14
CA GLU A 68 9.89 0.96 13.13
C GLU A 68 9.92 2.11 14.17
N GLU A 69 9.87 3.35 13.69
CA GLU A 69 9.82 4.55 14.53
C GLU A 69 8.51 4.65 15.31
N LEU A 70 7.38 4.34 14.66
CA LEU A 70 6.09 4.26 15.34
C LEU A 70 6.09 3.22 16.47
N GLY A 71 6.67 2.03 16.24
CA GLY A 71 6.76 1.00 17.28
C GLY A 71 7.57 1.44 18.51
N GLY A 72 8.68 2.17 18.29
CA GLY A 72 9.48 2.74 19.39
C GLY A 72 8.71 3.78 20.20
N GLN A 73 8.09 4.76 19.53
CA GLN A 73 7.35 5.84 20.18
C GLN A 73 6.15 5.35 20.98
N PHE A 74 5.44 4.35 20.45
CA PHE A 74 4.30 3.79 21.15
C PHE A 74 4.69 2.99 22.38
N SER A 75 5.89 2.40 22.42
CA SER A 75 6.37 1.66 23.59
C SER A 75 6.45 2.56 24.84
N GLU A 76 6.92 3.80 24.68
CA GLU A 76 6.94 4.79 25.79
C GLU A 76 5.53 5.16 26.25
N VAL A 77 4.63 5.39 25.29
CA VAL A 77 3.23 5.71 25.58
C VAL A 77 2.53 4.54 26.27
N PHE A 78 2.79 3.31 25.84
CA PHE A 78 2.20 2.10 26.43
C PHE A 78 2.68 1.89 27.87
N ALA A 79 3.97 2.13 28.16
CA ALA A 79 4.49 2.09 29.52
C ALA A 79 3.88 3.17 30.43
N ALA A 80 3.46 4.31 29.85
CA ALA A 80 2.79 5.38 30.60
C ALA A 80 1.32 5.06 30.93
N ILE A 81 0.67 4.13 30.22
CA ILE A 81 -0.74 3.76 30.45
C ILE A 81 -0.96 3.20 31.85
N GLU A 82 -0.03 2.41 32.36
CA GLU A 82 -0.12 1.84 33.71
C GLU A 82 -0.05 2.91 34.82
N LYS A 83 0.49 4.10 34.49
CA LYS A 83 0.65 5.21 35.44
C LYS A 83 -0.52 6.20 35.36
N ASP A 84 -0.91 6.58 34.15
CA ASP A 84 -2.02 7.51 33.88
C ASP A 84 -2.62 7.24 32.50
N GLU A 85 -3.65 6.40 32.48
CA GLU A 85 -4.30 5.95 31.25
C GLU A 85 -4.86 7.10 30.41
N GLN A 86 -5.50 8.10 31.05
CA GLN A 86 -6.15 9.20 30.34
C GLN A 86 -5.12 10.11 29.69
N LYS A 87 -4.07 10.47 30.43
CA LYS A 87 -2.97 11.28 29.89
C LYS A 87 -2.25 10.57 28.76
N ALA A 88 -1.94 9.28 28.92
CA ALA A 88 -1.27 8.49 27.90
C ALA A 88 -2.12 8.35 26.62
N LYS A 89 -3.43 8.10 26.74
CA LYS A 89 -4.35 8.05 25.59
C LYS A 89 -4.48 9.40 24.87
N LYS A 90 -4.50 10.51 25.62
CA LYS A 90 -4.49 11.85 25.03
C LYS A 90 -3.20 12.11 24.27
N GLN A 91 -2.05 11.78 24.86
CA GLN A 91 -0.74 11.92 24.22
C GLN A 91 -0.66 11.08 22.93
N LEU A 92 -1.16 9.84 22.96
CA LEU A 92 -1.24 8.98 21.78
C LEU A 92 -2.08 9.63 20.69
N PHE A 93 -3.27 10.12 21.05
CA PHE A 93 -4.16 10.78 20.11
C PHE A 93 -3.49 12.00 19.48
N ASP A 94 -2.91 12.90 20.27
CA ASP A 94 -2.27 14.12 19.79
C ASP A 94 -1.09 13.80 18.84
N MET A 95 -0.30 12.76 19.16
CA MET A 95 0.80 12.29 18.32
C MET A 95 0.31 11.75 16.97
N VAL A 96 -0.71 10.88 16.97
CA VAL A 96 -1.25 10.28 15.74
C VAL A 96 -2.01 11.33 14.92
N PHE A 97 -2.77 12.20 15.58
CA PHE A 97 -3.59 13.23 14.92
C PHE A 97 -2.75 14.23 14.15
N ARG A 98 -1.48 14.45 14.53
CA ARG A 98 -0.56 15.38 13.86
C ARG A 98 -0.51 15.19 12.34
N LEU A 99 -0.46 13.94 11.87
CA LEU A 99 -0.40 13.67 10.43
C LEU A 99 -1.71 14.07 9.72
N ASN A 100 -2.85 13.80 10.35
CA ASN A 100 -4.15 14.27 9.88
C ASN A 100 -4.22 15.80 9.85
N THR A 101 -3.72 16.49 10.88
CA THR A 101 -3.67 17.95 10.94
C THR A 101 -2.88 18.53 9.78
N VAL A 102 -1.68 18.00 9.51
CA VAL A 102 -0.82 18.51 8.44
C VAL A 102 -1.42 18.24 7.06
N PHE A 103 -1.98 17.06 6.82
CA PHE A 103 -2.64 16.76 5.55
C PHE A 103 -3.93 17.56 5.36
N ARG A 104 -4.66 17.83 6.45
CA ARG A 104 -5.83 18.69 6.38
C ARG A 104 -5.44 20.14 6.09
N ALA A 105 -4.36 20.65 6.70
CA ALA A 105 -3.83 21.98 6.41
C ALA A 105 -3.42 22.12 4.93
N LEU A 106 -2.77 21.10 4.37
CA LEU A 106 -2.47 21.04 2.92
C LEU A 106 -3.75 21.13 2.07
N GLU A 107 -4.77 20.37 2.45
CA GLU A 107 -6.02 20.24 1.73
C GLU A 107 -6.88 21.51 1.75
N VAL A 108 -6.74 22.36 2.79
CA VAL A 108 -7.49 23.62 2.93
C VAL A 108 -6.60 24.87 2.89
N CYS A 109 -5.37 24.76 2.36
CA CYS A 109 -4.41 25.87 2.29
C CYS A 109 -4.83 27.04 1.38
N GLY A 110 -5.96 26.91 0.67
CA GLY A 110 -6.50 27.95 -0.20
C GLY A 110 -5.83 28.05 -1.58
N LYS A 111 -4.84 27.20 -1.87
CA LYS A 111 -4.12 27.16 -3.15
C LYS A 111 -4.20 25.75 -3.77
N PRO A 112 -4.23 25.62 -5.11
CA PRO A 112 -4.21 24.33 -5.77
C PRO A 112 -2.91 23.56 -5.50
N VAL A 113 -3.08 22.28 -5.18
CA VAL A 113 -1.96 21.34 -4.96
C VAL A 113 -2.21 20.07 -5.75
N ALA A 114 -1.26 19.65 -6.57
CA ALA A 114 -1.31 18.39 -7.30
C ALA A 114 -0.20 17.41 -6.86
N ALA A 115 -0.49 16.11 -6.86
CA ALA A 115 0.48 15.05 -6.63
C ALA A 115 0.92 14.43 -7.97
N ALA A 116 2.20 14.50 -8.28
CA ALA A 116 2.86 13.81 -9.38
C ALA A 116 3.42 12.46 -8.88
N VAL A 117 2.59 11.41 -8.96
CA VAL A 117 2.86 10.07 -8.43
C VAL A 117 3.65 9.24 -9.45
N ASN A 118 4.97 9.29 -9.35
CA ASN A 118 5.91 8.64 -10.26
C ASN A 118 6.06 7.11 -10.03
N GLY A 119 5.60 6.61 -8.89
CA GLY A 119 5.76 5.21 -8.54
C GLY A 119 4.88 4.75 -7.39
N LEU A 120 5.35 3.77 -6.62
CA LEU A 120 4.60 3.18 -5.51
C LEU A 120 4.14 4.26 -4.50
N ALA A 121 2.84 4.33 -4.24
CA ALA A 121 2.24 5.15 -3.19
C ALA A 121 1.35 4.25 -2.33
N LEU A 122 1.83 3.89 -1.14
CA LEU A 122 1.10 2.99 -0.23
C LEU A 122 0.87 3.64 1.12
N GLY A 123 -0.26 3.29 1.72
CA GLY A 123 -0.66 3.75 3.04
C GLY A 123 -0.59 5.26 3.18
N GLY A 124 0.10 5.77 4.20
CA GLY A 124 0.35 7.20 4.38
C GLY A 124 0.89 7.94 3.15
N GLY A 125 1.67 7.29 2.29
CA GLY A 125 2.13 7.88 1.04
C GLY A 125 1.01 8.09 0.02
N PHE A 126 0.03 7.19 0.02
CA PHE A 126 -1.19 7.38 -0.74
C PHE A 126 -2.13 8.39 -0.08
N GLU A 127 -2.21 8.43 1.25
CA GLU A 127 -2.98 9.44 2.01
C GLU A 127 -2.50 10.87 1.72
N LEU A 128 -1.17 11.07 1.59
CA LEU A 128 -0.59 12.35 1.15
C LEU A 128 -1.07 12.74 -0.26
N ALA A 129 -1.07 11.79 -1.19
CA ALA A 129 -1.58 12.03 -2.54
C ALA A 129 -3.10 12.32 -2.57
N LEU A 130 -3.87 11.70 -1.67
CA LEU A 130 -5.30 11.97 -1.52
C LEU A 130 -5.60 13.33 -0.88
N ALA A 131 -4.70 13.84 -0.01
CA ALA A 131 -4.82 15.17 0.57
C ALA A 131 -4.59 16.29 -0.46
N CYS A 132 -3.91 16.00 -1.57
CA CYS A 132 -3.80 16.91 -2.71
C CYS A 132 -5.13 17.04 -3.46
N HIS A 133 -5.30 18.14 -4.19
CA HIS A 133 -6.52 18.41 -4.96
C HIS A 133 -6.60 17.57 -6.24
N ALA A 134 -5.45 17.35 -6.88
CA ALA A 134 -5.32 16.48 -8.07
C ALA A 134 -4.19 15.47 -7.93
N ARG A 135 -4.27 14.40 -8.71
CA ARG A 135 -3.27 13.33 -8.76
C ARG A 135 -3.00 12.95 -10.21
N PHE A 136 -1.73 12.84 -10.56
CA PHE A 136 -1.24 12.37 -11.85
C PHE A 136 -0.38 11.14 -11.59
N ALA A 137 -0.53 10.09 -12.40
CA ALA A 137 0.22 8.85 -12.23
C ALA A 137 1.09 8.54 -13.45
N ALA A 138 2.31 8.09 -13.21
CA ALA A 138 3.20 7.64 -14.29
C ALA A 138 2.61 6.41 -15.03
N SER A 139 2.66 6.44 -16.35
CA SER A 139 2.14 5.41 -17.24
C SER A 139 3.12 4.26 -17.49
N ASP A 140 4.41 4.55 -17.32
CA ASP A 140 5.57 3.77 -17.72
C ASP A 140 6.27 3.06 -16.55
N ASN A 141 5.85 3.30 -15.31
CA ASN A 141 6.36 2.58 -14.14
C ASN A 141 5.54 1.30 -13.84
N PRO A 142 6.02 0.09 -14.20
CA PRO A 142 5.26 -1.15 -13.99
C PRO A 142 5.06 -1.50 -12.50
N LYS A 143 5.87 -0.91 -11.61
CA LYS A 143 5.82 -1.10 -10.15
C LYS A 143 4.85 -0.13 -9.47
N LEU A 144 4.31 0.88 -10.15
CA LEU A 144 3.36 1.83 -9.58
C LEU A 144 2.10 1.11 -9.08
N ARG A 145 1.86 1.18 -7.78
CA ARG A 145 0.62 0.73 -7.15
C ARG A 145 0.15 1.78 -6.16
N LEU A 146 -1.16 1.96 -6.11
CA LEU A 146 -1.86 2.79 -5.13
C LEU A 146 -2.68 1.88 -4.21
N GLY A 147 -2.69 2.16 -2.91
CA GLY A 147 -3.57 1.43 -1.99
C GLY A 147 -3.12 1.43 -0.53
N PHE A 148 -3.85 0.69 0.29
CA PHE A 148 -3.79 0.72 1.75
C PHE A 148 -3.43 -0.66 2.31
N PRO A 149 -2.14 -0.95 2.59
CA PRO A 149 -1.74 -2.25 3.14
C PRO A 149 -1.99 -2.41 4.64
N GLU A 150 -2.47 -1.38 5.35
CA GLU A 150 -2.55 -1.29 6.81
C GLU A 150 -3.32 -2.44 7.46
N VAL A 151 -4.43 -2.86 6.84
CA VAL A 151 -5.24 -3.98 7.35
C VAL A 151 -4.46 -5.29 7.44
N MET A 152 -3.43 -5.47 6.59
CA MET A 152 -2.57 -6.67 6.60
C MET A 152 -1.68 -6.74 7.85
N VAL A 153 -1.44 -5.61 8.52
CA VAL A 153 -0.62 -5.53 9.74
C VAL A 153 -1.46 -5.17 10.98
N GLY A 154 -2.79 -5.26 10.88
CA GLY A 154 -3.68 -5.02 12.00
C GLY A 154 -3.99 -3.54 12.26
N LEU A 155 -3.74 -2.67 11.27
CA LEU A 155 -3.99 -1.23 11.32
C LEU A 155 -5.09 -0.80 10.34
N LEU A 156 -5.42 0.48 10.37
CA LEU A 156 -6.24 1.15 9.36
C LEU A 156 -5.50 2.35 8.77
N PRO A 157 -5.87 2.86 7.59
CA PRO A 157 -5.34 4.12 7.07
C PRO A 157 -5.71 5.28 8.02
N GLY A 158 -4.73 5.77 8.77
CA GLY A 158 -4.94 6.64 9.93
C GLY A 158 -4.63 8.11 9.70
N ALA A 159 -4.35 8.52 8.46
CA ALA A 159 -4.07 9.90 8.05
C ALA A 159 -5.08 10.40 6.99
N GLY A 160 -6.33 10.00 7.15
CA GLY A 160 -7.49 10.41 6.38
C GLY A 160 -7.83 9.47 5.23
N GLY A 161 -7.12 8.34 5.05
CA GLY A 161 -7.40 7.37 3.99
C GLY A 161 -8.78 6.74 4.11
N THR A 162 -9.26 6.48 5.34
CA THR A 162 -10.63 5.98 5.56
C THR A 162 -11.69 7.05 5.35
N GLN A 163 -11.29 8.32 5.23
CA GLN A 163 -12.21 9.45 5.11
C GLN A 163 -12.23 10.05 3.71
N ARG A 164 -11.08 10.22 3.06
CA ARG A 164 -10.91 10.76 1.71
C ARG A 164 -11.32 9.76 0.65
N LEU A 165 -10.85 8.51 0.74
CA LEU A 165 -11.12 7.51 -0.30
C LEU A 165 -12.62 7.26 -0.49
N PRO A 166 -13.44 7.07 0.57
CA PRO A 166 -14.88 6.89 0.39
C PRO A 166 -15.59 8.14 -0.14
N ARG A 167 -15.14 9.34 0.23
CA ARG A 167 -15.71 10.60 -0.30
C ARG A 167 -15.38 10.82 -1.78
N MET A 168 -14.31 10.19 -2.30
CA MET A 168 -13.96 10.21 -3.71
C MET A 168 -14.68 9.12 -4.53
N LEU A 169 -14.63 7.86 -4.07
CA LEU A 169 -15.07 6.72 -4.88
C LEU A 169 -16.46 6.18 -4.49
N GLY A 170 -16.99 6.65 -3.37
CA GLY A 170 -18.15 6.05 -2.71
C GLY A 170 -17.78 4.84 -1.86
N LEU A 171 -18.73 4.45 -1.00
CA LEU A 171 -18.58 3.38 -0.03
C LEU A 171 -18.25 2.02 -0.66
N MET A 172 -18.95 1.64 -1.73
CA MET A 172 -18.76 0.34 -2.39
C MET A 172 -17.38 0.19 -3.04
N ASN A 173 -16.94 1.21 -3.78
CA ASN A 173 -15.68 1.14 -4.53
C ASN A 173 -14.44 1.31 -3.65
N SER A 174 -14.58 1.96 -2.49
CA SER A 174 -13.49 2.12 -1.52
C SER A 174 -13.26 0.87 -0.67
N ALA A 175 -14.30 0.08 -0.40
CA ALA A 175 -14.23 -1.08 0.50
C ALA A 175 -13.13 -2.10 0.14
N PRO A 176 -12.88 -2.50 -1.14
CA PRO A 176 -11.81 -3.44 -1.45
C PRO A 176 -10.40 -2.90 -1.15
N LEU A 177 -10.18 -1.59 -1.32
CA LEU A 177 -8.88 -0.98 -1.03
C LEU A 177 -8.64 -0.92 0.49
N LEU A 178 -9.68 -0.62 1.27
CA LEU A 178 -9.59 -0.47 2.72
C LEU A 178 -9.60 -1.81 3.47
N LEU A 179 -10.57 -2.68 3.17
CA LEU A 179 -10.80 -3.92 3.93
C LEU A 179 -9.94 -5.10 3.47
N GLN A 180 -9.52 -5.11 2.20
CA GLN A 180 -8.82 -6.25 1.58
C GLN A 180 -7.41 -5.89 1.10
N ALA A 181 -6.93 -4.67 1.41
CA ALA A 181 -5.63 -4.15 0.95
C ALA A 181 -5.44 -4.27 -0.58
N LYS A 182 -6.53 -4.13 -1.36
CA LYS A 182 -6.43 -4.17 -2.82
C LYS A 182 -5.52 -3.03 -3.28
N LYS A 183 -4.49 -3.39 -4.03
CA LYS A 183 -3.56 -2.45 -4.69
C LYS A 183 -3.95 -2.32 -6.15
N ILE A 184 -4.14 -1.08 -6.60
CA ILE A 184 -4.58 -0.76 -7.97
C ILE A 184 -3.45 -0.15 -8.79
N LYS A 185 -3.51 -0.32 -10.11
CA LYS A 185 -2.55 0.24 -11.08
C LYS A 185 -3.01 1.62 -11.56
N ALA A 186 -2.12 2.40 -12.19
CA ALA A 186 -2.42 3.72 -12.74
C ALA A 186 -3.68 3.74 -13.63
N LYS A 187 -3.78 2.84 -14.61
CA LYS A 187 -4.94 2.76 -15.51
C LYS A 187 -6.26 2.46 -14.78
N GLU A 188 -6.22 1.59 -13.78
CA GLU A 188 -7.40 1.26 -12.96
C GLU A 188 -7.79 2.48 -12.11
N ALA A 189 -6.82 3.15 -11.49
CA ALA A 189 -7.05 4.38 -10.72
C ALA A 189 -7.69 5.49 -11.58
N LEU A 190 -7.28 5.62 -12.84
CA LEU A 190 -7.88 6.57 -13.79
C LEU A 190 -9.33 6.20 -14.09
N SER A 191 -9.61 4.92 -14.39
CA SER A 191 -10.97 4.46 -14.66
C SER A 191 -11.93 4.62 -13.48
N MET A 192 -11.39 4.66 -12.26
CA MET A 192 -12.15 4.90 -11.03
C MET A 192 -12.30 6.40 -10.70
N GLY A 193 -11.65 7.31 -11.43
CA GLY A 193 -11.63 8.75 -11.11
C GLY A 193 -10.74 9.11 -9.89
N LEU A 194 -9.83 8.22 -9.51
CA LEU A 194 -8.94 8.42 -8.35
C LEU A 194 -7.69 9.24 -8.71
N VAL A 195 -7.28 9.17 -9.98
CA VAL A 195 -6.27 10.05 -10.57
C VAL A 195 -6.86 10.82 -11.73
N ASN A 196 -6.41 12.05 -11.93
CA ASN A 196 -6.88 12.98 -12.96
C ASN A 196 -6.33 12.60 -14.34
N ALA A 197 -5.09 12.13 -14.41
CA ALA A 197 -4.48 11.64 -15.64
C ALA A 197 -3.39 10.59 -15.39
N VAL A 198 -3.10 9.83 -16.44
CA VAL A 198 -2.00 8.87 -16.50
C VAL A 198 -1.13 9.24 -17.70
N VAL A 199 0.10 9.67 -17.44
CA VAL A 199 1.00 10.28 -18.43
C VAL A 199 2.40 9.66 -18.34
N PRO A 200 3.25 9.77 -19.38
CA PRO A 200 4.68 9.42 -19.28
C PRO A 200 5.36 10.06 -18.06
N GLY A 201 6.36 9.38 -17.49
CA GLY A 201 7.01 9.81 -16.24
C GLY A 201 7.74 11.15 -16.36
N ASP A 202 8.32 11.43 -17.53
CA ASP A 202 8.98 12.68 -17.90
C ASP A 202 8.01 13.85 -18.11
N GLU A 203 6.75 13.57 -18.47
CA GLU A 203 5.69 14.58 -18.60
C GLU A 203 4.92 14.83 -17.30
N LEU A 204 5.15 14.01 -16.26
CA LEU A 204 4.31 13.94 -15.07
C LEU A 204 4.20 15.26 -14.29
N VAL A 205 5.35 15.91 -14.05
CA VAL A 205 5.38 17.20 -13.33
C VAL A 205 4.78 18.31 -14.18
N ALA A 206 5.04 18.32 -15.49
CA ALA A 206 4.49 19.32 -16.41
C ALA A 206 2.96 19.25 -16.46
N ALA A 207 2.39 18.04 -16.58
CA ALA A 207 0.94 17.83 -16.56
C ALA A 207 0.30 18.30 -15.24
N ALA A 208 0.95 18.01 -14.10
CA ALA A 208 0.49 18.44 -12.79
C ALA A 208 0.53 19.98 -12.64
N LYS A 209 1.62 20.63 -13.12
CA LYS A 209 1.75 22.09 -13.11
C LYS A 209 0.69 22.77 -13.97
N ALA A 210 0.43 22.26 -15.17
CA ALA A 210 -0.62 22.77 -16.05
C ALA A 210 -1.99 22.75 -15.34
N TRP A 211 -2.34 21.64 -14.68
CA TRP A 211 -3.58 21.55 -13.92
C TRP A 211 -3.65 22.56 -12.77
N VAL A 212 -2.54 22.78 -12.05
CA VAL A 212 -2.46 23.77 -10.97
C VAL A 212 -2.76 25.18 -11.49
N LEU A 213 -2.21 25.57 -12.66
CA LEU A 213 -2.46 26.88 -13.27
C LEU A 213 -3.91 27.05 -13.74
N GLU A 214 -4.49 26.00 -14.30
CA GLU A 214 -5.88 26.02 -14.79
C GLU A 214 -6.92 26.03 -13.65
N ASN A 215 -6.52 25.65 -12.44
CA ASN A 215 -7.43 25.46 -11.30
C ASN A 215 -7.05 26.31 -10.06
N PRO A 216 -6.91 27.65 -10.18
CA PRO A 216 -6.41 28.51 -9.11
C PRO A 216 -7.28 28.55 -7.84
N LYS A 217 -8.54 28.08 -7.94
CA LYS A 217 -9.52 28.04 -6.84
C LYS A 217 -9.90 26.60 -6.46
N ALA A 218 -9.03 25.63 -6.73
CA ALA A 218 -9.29 24.23 -6.42
C ALA A 218 -9.70 24.06 -4.95
N LYS A 219 -10.76 23.29 -4.73
CA LYS A 219 -11.24 22.85 -3.41
C LYS A 219 -11.70 21.42 -3.52
N GLN A 220 -11.50 20.63 -2.47
CA GLN A 220 -12.00 19.27 -2.47
C GLN A 220 -13.54 19.25 -2.55
N PRO A 221 -14.14 18.24 -3.22
CA PRO A 221 -15.59 18.14 -3.32
C PRO A 221 -16.33 18.13 -1.98
N TRP A 222 -15.74 17.55 -0.93
CA TRP A 222 -16.33 17.47 0.41
C TRP A 222 -16.24 18.74 1.24
N ASP A 223 -15.48 19.74 0.78
CA ASP A 223 -15.40 21.06 1.40
C ASP A 223 -16.30 22.09 0.70
N GLN A 224 -17.17 21.62 -0.20
CA GLN A 224 -18.17 22.44 -0.87
C GLN A 224 -19.54 22.23 -0.24
N ASP A 225 -20.35 23.30 -0.16
CA ASP A 225 -21.64 23.32 0.55
C ASP A 225 -22.63 22.24 0.11
N ARG A 226 -22.52 21.75 -1.14
CA ARG A 226 -23.46 20.80 -1.74
C ARG A 226 -22.87 19.41 -1.93
N PHE A 227 -21.83 19.06 -1.18
CA PHE A 227 -21.25 17.73 -1.25
C PHE A 227 -22.31 16.64 -1.03
N LYS A 228 -22.33 15.66 -1.92
CA LYS A 228 -23.10 14.42 -1.77
C LYS A 228 -22.15 13.26 -1.85
N PHE A 229 -22.29 12.33 -0.91
CA PHE A 229 -21.48 11.12 -0.89
C PHE A 229 -21.74 10.30 -2.16
N PRO A 230 -20.71 9.97 -2.97
CA PRO A 230 -20.90 9.17 -4.17
C PRO A 230 -21.52 7.81 -3.82
N GLY A 231 -22.63 7.46 -4.47
CA GLY A 231 -23.37 6.24 -4.15
C GLY A 231 -24.10 6.26 -2.79
N GLY A 232 -24.26 7.44 -2.17
CA GLY A 232 -25.03 7.64 -0.94
C GLY A 232 -24.28 7.25 0.35
N GLY A 233 -24.72 7.83 1.47
CA GLY A 233 -24.16 7.55 2.80
C GLY A 233 -24.68 6.25 3.42
N PRO A 234 -24.27 5.92 4.66
CA PRO A 234 -24.59 4.63 5.29
C PRO A 234 -26.07 4.28 5.41
N TRP A 235 -26.93 5.29 5.52
CA TRP A 235 -28.39 5.12 5.66
C TRP A 235 -29.16 5.27 4.33
N SER A 236 -28.46 5.37 3.21
CA SER A 236 -29.09 5.41 1.88
C SER A 236 -29.32 4.00 1.32
N ALA A 237 -30.29 3.87 0.41
CA ALA A 237 -30.58 2.60 -0.26
C ALA A 237 -29.36 2.03 -1.02
N GLN A 238 -28.51 2.90 -1.56
CA GLN A 238 -27.31 2.53 -2.31
C GLN A 238 -26.10 2.25 -1.39
N GLY A 239 -25.97 2.96 -0.28
CA GLY A 239 -24.84 2.82 0.65
C GLY A 239 -25.01 1.70 1.69
N PHE A 240 -26.23 1.46 2.18
CA PHE A 240 -26.50 0.46 3.21
C PHE A 240 -26.06 -0.98 2.85
N PRO A 241 -26.31 -1.49 1.62
CA PRO A 241 -25.89 -2.84 1.24
C PRO A 241 -24.39 -3.09 1.37
N MET A 242 -23.55 -2.05 1.20
CA MET A 242 -22.10 -2.14 1.41
C MET A 242 -21.79 -2.58 2.84
N PHE A 243 -22.41 -1.94 3.85
CA PHE A 243 -22.16 -2.26 5.26
C PHE A 243 -22.74 -3.61 5.67
N ALA A 244 -23.93 -3.96 5.18
CA ALA A 244 -24.52 -5.28 5.44
C ALA A 244 -23.63 -6.41 4.88
N GLY A 245 -23.24 -6.31 3.60
CA GLY A 245 -22.37 -7.30 2.96
C GLY A 245 -20.97 -7.33 3.56
N SER A 246 -20.37 -6.17 3.82
CA SER A 246 -19.03 -6.07 4.41
C SER A 246 -19.00 -6.60 5.84
N SER A 247 -20.04 -6.39 6.65
CA SER A 247 -20.11 -6.96 8.02
C SER A 247 -20.09 -8.48 7.99
N ALA A 248 -20.86 -9.11 7.09
CA ALA A 248 -20.87 -10.55 6.91
C ALA A 248 -19.53 -11.07 6.39
N MET A 249 -18.95 -10.39 5.39
CA MET A 249 -17.63 -10.73 4.83
C MET A 249 -16.53 -10.63 5.89
N VAL A 250 -16.47 -9.51 6.63
CA VAL A 250 -15.50 -9.32 7.71
C VAL A 250 -15.64 -10.42 8.77
N ARG A 251 -16.87 -10.78 9.16
CA ARG A 251 -17.07 -11.87 10.13
C ARG A 251 -16.59 -13.22 9.58
N LYS A 252 -16.87 -13.52 8.31
CA LYS A 252 -16.45 -14.76 7.64
C LYS A 252 -14.94 -14.87 7.51
N GLU A 253 -14.27 -13.81 7.06
CA GLU A 253 -12.83 -13.83 6.77
C GLU A 253 -11.99 -13.71 8.05
N SER A 254 -12.43 -12.89 9.02
CA SER A 254 -11.64 -12.63 10.23
C SER A 254 -11.95 -13.55 11.40
N TYR A 255 -13.13 -14.19 11.43
CA TYR A 255 -13.68 -14.89 12.60
C TYR A 255 -13.73 -14.02 13.89
N GLY A 256 -13.61 -12.68 13.77
CA GLY A 256 -13.48 -11.76 14.91
C GLY A 256 -12.07 -11.65 15.50
N ASN A 257 -11.07 -12.28 14.88
CA ASN A 257 -9.69 -12.29 15.38
C ASN A 257 -8.82 -11.14 14.82
N TYR A 258 -9.26 -10.50 13.74
CA TYR A 258 -8.56 -9.38 13.11
C TYR A 258 -9.33 -8.06 13.33
N PRO A 259 -9.04 -7.31 14.41
CA PRO A 259 -9.84 -6.15 14.81
C PRO A 259 -9.83 -5.01 13.78
N ALA A 260 -8.75 -4.91 12.98
CA ALA A 260 -8.58 -3.88 11.96
C ALA A 260 -9.75 -3.81 10.98
N MET A 261 -10.20 -4.95 10.43
CA MET A 261 -11.29 -4.99 9.44
C MET A 261 -12.59 -4.42 10.02
N SER A 262 -12.94 -4.82 11.24
CA SER A 262 -14.14 -4.33 11.93
C SER A 262 -14.01 -2.84 12.28
N ASN A 263 -12.82 -2.40 12.72
CA ASN A 263 -12.58 -0.99 13.03
C ASN A 263 -12.60 -0.09 11.79
N ILE A 264 -12.07 -0.55 10.66
CA ILE A 264 -12.20 0.14 9.37
C ILE A 264 -13.67 0.33 9.02
N LEU A 265 -14.47 -0.73 9.13
CA LEU A 265 -15.89 -0.66 8.79
C LEU A 265 -16.63 0.37 9.67
N ARG A 266 -16.40 0.35 10.98
CA ARG A 266 -16.97 1.31 11.93
C ARG A 266 -16.49 2.74 11.68
N CYS A 267 -15.20 2.91 11.45
CA CYS A 267 -14.57 4.19 11.16
C CYS A 267 -15.16 4.84 9.90
N VAL A 268 -15.34 4.07 8.82
CA VAL A 268 -15.98 4.55 7.60
C VAL A 268 -17.47 4.82 7.83
N TYR A 269 -18.17 3.96 8.58
CA TYR A 269 -19.60 4.13 8.90
C TYR A 269 -19.87 5.43 9.65
N GLU A 270 -19.16 5.66 10.75
CA GLU A 270 -19.31 6.86 11.57
C GLU A 270 -18.79 8.10 10.82
N GLY A 271 -17.60 8.00 10.21
CA GLY A 271 -16.96 9.12 9.52
C GLY A 271 -17.74 9.62 8.30
N ALA A 272 -18.45 8.74 7.58
CA ALA A 272 -19.27 9.11 6.43
C ALA A 272 -20.51 9.94 6.79
N GLN A 273 -20.88 10.00 8.07
CA GLN A 273 -22.01 10.79 8.57
C GLN A 273 -21.58 12.15 9.12
N LEU A 274 -20.28 12.45 9.09
CA LEU A 274 -19.69 13.62 9.73
C LEU A 274 -18.99 14.55 8.71
N PRO A 275 -18.86 15.85 9.03
CA PRO A 275 -17.93 16.73 8.34
C PRO A 275 -16.49 16.20 8.41
N MET A 276 -15.65 16.56 7.43
CA MET A 276 -14.30 15.99 7.28
C MET A 276 -13.50 16.04 8.59
N ASP A 277 -13.38 17.22 9.23
CA ASP A 277 -12.56 17.37 10.45
C ASP A 277 -13.03 16.49 11.62
N ALA A 278 -14.35 16.32 11.77
CA ALA A 278 -14.90 15.41 12.78
C ALA A 278 -14.63 13.94 12.42
N ALA A 279 -14.72 13.61 11.14
CA ALA A 279 -14.44 12.28 10.63
C ALA A 279 -12.96 11.88 10.80
N LEU A 280 -12.02 12.80 10.59
CA LEU A 280 -10.58 12.56 10.85
C LEU A 280 -10.29 12.28 12.33
N ARG A 281 -11.02 12.96 13.24
CA ARG A 281 -10.93 12.66 14.69
C ARG A 281 -11.46 11.27 15.01
N VAL A 282 -12.57 10.83 14.39
CA VAL A 282 -13.11 9.47 14.54
C VAL A 282 -12.10 8.44 14.05
N GLU A 283 -11.51 8.65 12.87
CA GLU A 283 -10.46 7.78 12.33
C GLU A 283 -9.29 7.64 13.30
N THR A 284 -8.81 8.75 13.83
CA THR A 284 -7.68 8.76 14.77
C THR A 284 -8.00 7.98 16.06
N ARG A 285 -9.24 8.07 16.57
CA ARG A 285 -9.67 7.28 17.74
C ARG A 285 -9.63 5.77 17.45
N TYR A 286 -10.13 5.34 16.29
CA TYR A 286 -10.09 3.94 15.88
C TYR A 286 -8.66 3.45 15.62
N PHE A 287 -7.79 4.31 15.06
CA PHE A 287 -6.37 3.99 14.90
C PHE A 287 -5.69 3.80 16.26
N CYS A 288 -5.89 4.72 17.21
CA CYS A 288 -5.37 4.60 18.57
C CYS A 288 -5.86 3.33 19.26
N GLN A 289 -7.14 2.97 19.09
CA GLN A 289 -7.68 1.72 19.63
C GLN A 289 -6.95 0.49 19.08
N LEU A 290 -6.61 0.48 17.78
CA LEU A 290 -5.84 -0.61 17.18
C LEU A 290 -4.42 -0.65 17.73
N LEU A 291 -3.74 0.49 17.83
CA LEU A 291 -2.38 0.56 18.38
C LEU A 291 -2.28 -0.01 19.80
N LEU A 292 -3.29 0.27 20.64
CA LEU A 292 -3.39 -0.23 22.00
C LEU A 292 -3.77 -1.72 22.08
N SER A 293 -4.13 -2.35 20.96
CA SER A 293 -4.53 -3.75 20.95
C SER A 293 -3.32 -4.68 20.94
N PRO A 294 -3.24 -5.66 21.86
CA PRO A 294 -2.20 -6.69 21.80
C PRO A 294 -2.21 -7.49 20.49
N LYS A 295 -3.39 -7.68 19.88
CA LYS A 295 -3.54 -8.37 18.60
C LYS A 295 -2.82 -7.62 17.48
N THR A 296 -3.03 -6.32 17.37
CA THR A 296 -2.37 -5.47 16.40
C THR A 296 -0.87 -5.39 16.65
N GLN A 297 -0.43 -5.24 17.91
CA GLN A 297 1.00 -5.23 18.25
C GLN A 297 1.70 -6.54 17.82
N ASN A 298 1.07 -7.69 18.07
CA ASN A 298 1.58 -8.99 17.62
C ASN A 298 1.67 -9.09 16.09
N MET A 299 0.68 -8.54 15.37
CA MET A 299 0.69 -8.49 13.90
C MET A 299 1.79 -7.59 13.37
N ILE A 300 1.98 -6.38 13.90
CA ILE A 300 3.07 -5.47 13.51
C ILE A 300 4.43 -6.14 13.75
N ARG A 301 4.64 -6.70 14.96
CA ARG A 301 5.88 -7.41 15.28
C ARG A 301 6.15 -8.53 14.29
N SER A 302 5.18 -9.41 14.04
CA SER A 302 5.42 -10.65 13.31
C SER A 302 5.36 -10.47 11.78
N LEU A 303 4.34 -9.77 11.28
CA LEU A 303 4.05 -9.65 9.85
C LEU A 303 4.81 -8.51 9.17
N PHE A 304 5.33 -7.55 9.94
CA PHE A 304 6.14 -6.45 9.42
C PHE A 304 7.59 -6.52 9.91
N ILE A 305 7.85 -6.33 11.21
CA ILE A 305 9.22 -6.18 11.73
C ILE A 305 10.02 -7.47 11.55
N SER A 306 9.56 -8.59 12.12
CA SER A 306 10.24 -9.89 12.02
C SER A 306 10.33 -10.38 10.58
N LYS A 307 9.25 -10.19 9.80
CA LYS A 307 9.26 -10.53 8.38
C LYS A 307 10.32 -9.76 7.60
N GLN A 308 10.44 -8.45 7.80
CA GLN A 308 11.46 -7.64 7.13
C GLN A 308 12.87 -8.02 7.57
N ALA A 309 13.08 -8.31 8.86
CA ALA A 309 14.36 -8.79 9.35
C ALA A 309 14.78 -10.10 8.67
N ILE A 310 13.84 -11.03 8.49
CA ILE A 310 14.08 -12.30 7.78
C ILE A 310 14.33 -12.06 6.28
N ASP A 311 13.49 -11.24 5.62
CA ASP A 311 13.63 -10.94 4.19
C ASP A 311 14.97 -10.23 3.86
N LYS A 312 15.51 -9.44 4.81
CA LYS A 312 16.85 -8.82 4.72
C LYS A 312 17.99 -9.80 5.04
N GLY A 313 17.68 -11.07 5.31
CA GLY A 313 18.66 -12.11 5.58
C GLY A 313 19.20 -12.09 7.02
N GLY A 314 18.45 -11.58 8.00
CA GLY A 314 18.90 -11.49 9.40
C GLY A 314 19.27 -12.84 10.04
N ALA A 315 18.76 -13.95 9.50
CA ALA A 315 19.12 -15.32 9.91
C ALA A 315 20.16 -15.99 8.99
N ARG A 316 20.57 -15.33 7.89
CA ARG A 316 21.54 -15.88 6.93
C ARG A 316 22.97 -15.64 7.46
N PRO A 317 23.84 -16.65 7.54
CA PRO A 317 25.22 -16.45 7.97
C PRO A 317 25.96 -15.43 7.09
N ALA A 318 26.56 -14.41 7.71
CA ALA A 318 27.15 -13.27 7.01
C ALA A 318 28.32 -13.64 6.06
N SER A 319 29.02 -14.74 6.34
CA SER A 319 30.15 -15.22 5.54
C SER A 319 29.75 -15.87 4.22
N GLN A 320 28.46 -16.19 4.02
CA GLN A 320 28.02 -16.95 2.86
C GLN A 320 27.82 -16.04 1.63
N LYS A 321 28.40 -16.41 0.50
CA LYS A 321 28.20 -15.70 -0.77
C LYS A 321 26.95 -16.23 -1.50
N PRO A 322 26.30 -15.42 -2.35
CA PRO A 322 25.24 -15.94 -3.23
C PRO A 322 25.81 -17.04 -4.15
N GLY A 323 25.13 -18.17 -4.23
CA GLY A 323 25.38 -19.22 -5.23
C GLY A 323 24.28 -19.19 -6.30
N ALA A 324 24.63 -19.51 -7.55
CA ALA A 324 23.65 -19.70 -8.61
C ALA A 324 23.18 -21.16 -8.58
N ILE A 325 21.86 -21.35 -8.53
CA ILE A 325 21.21 -22.67 -8.68
C ILE A 325 20.44 -22.60 -9.99
N ASN A 326 20.94 -23.29 -11.00
CA ASN A 326 20.36 -23.32 -12.34
C ASN A 326 19.53 -24.60 -12.55
N LYS A 327 19.95 -25.71 -11.93
CA LYS A 327 19.30 -27.00 -12.07
C LYS A 327 19.19 -27.72 -10.73
N ILE A 328 18.03 -28.29 -10.43
CA ILE A 328 17.78 -29.08 -9.22
C ILE A 328 17.28 -30.48 -9.55
N GLY A 329 17.65 -31.45 -8.73
CA GLY A 329 16.97 -32.74 -8.63
C GLY A 329 15.84 -32.65 -7.60
N VAL A 330 14.76 -33.39 -7.81
CA VAL A 330 13.72 -33.60 -6.80
C VAL A 330 13.41 -35.09 -6.77
N ILE A 331 13.65 -35.74 -5.64
CA ILE A 331 13.44 -37.18 -5.47
C ILE A 331 12.08 -37.44 -4.81
N GLY A 332 11.20 -38.10 -5.55
CA GLY A 332 9.80 -38.34 -5.24
C GLY A 332 8.88 -37.34 -5.93
N ALA A 333 7.91 -37.84 -6.70
CA ALA A 333 6.92 -37.08 -7.45
C ALA A 333 5.51 -37.10 -6.80
N GLY A 334 5.44 -37.51 -5.53
CA GLY A 334 4.26 -37.32 -4.68
C GLY A 334 3.92 -35.83 -4.44
N PHE A 335 2.88 -35.57 -3.66
CA PHE A 335 2.34 -34.21 -3.45
C PHE A 335 3.41 -33.15 -3.12
N MET A 336 4.35 -33.47 -2.23
CA MET A 336 5.43 -32.54 -1.85
C MET A 336 6.42 -32.28 -2.99
N GLY A 337 6.94 -33.33 -3.63
CA GLY A 337 7.95 -33.18 -4.67
C GLY A 337 7.40 -32.55 -5.95
N ALA A 338 6.16 -32.88 -6.33
CA ALA A 338 5.45 -32.17 -7.39
C ALA A 338 5.31 -30.66 -7.08
N GLY A 339 5.02 -30.32 -5.82
CA GLY A 339 4.96 -28.94 -5.35
C GLY A 339 6.31 -28.21 -5.40
N VAL A 340 7.39 -28.86 -4.98
CA VAL A 340 8.76 -28.32 -5.04
C VAL A 340 9.19 -28.11 -6.49
N ALA A 341 8.98 -29.10 -7.35
CA ALA A 341 9.26 -29.00 -8.78
C ALA A 341 8.52 -27.82 -9.41
N TYR A 342 7.23 -27.66 -9.06
CA TYR A 342 6.42 -26.58 -9.56
C TYR A 342 6.94 -25.19 -9.17
N VAL A 343 7.23 -24.96 -7.89
CA VAL A 343 7.67 -23.62 -7.42
C VAL A 343 9.08 -23.28 -7.91
N SER A 344 9.97 -24.27 -8.06
CA SER A 344 11.31 -24.09 -8.61
C SER A 344 11.28 -23.77 -10.10
N ALA A 345 10.47 -24.50 -10.89
CA ALA A 345 10.27 -24.21 -12.31
C ALA A 345 9.65 -22.83 -12.55
N MET A 346 8.75 -22.40 -11.65
CA MET A 346 8.18 -21.04 -11.63
C MET A 346 9.22 -19.96 -11.33
N ALA A 347 10.26 -20.27 -10.58
CA ALA A 347 11.39 -19.37 -10.32
C ALA A 347 12.40 -19.33 -11.48
N GLY A 348 12.22 -20.15 -12.52
CA GLY A 348 13.09 -20.21 -13.69
C GLY A 348 14.17 -21.28 -13.62
N ILE A 349 14.13 -22.17 -12.62
CA ILE A 349 15.13 -23.21 -12.36
C ILE A 349 14.72 -24.48 -13.13
N GLU A 350 15.69 -25.17 -13.74
CA GLU A 350 15.48 -26.47 -14.35
C GLU A 350 15.31 -27.56 -13.28
N VAL A 351 14.39 -28.49 -13.49
CA VAL A 351 14.03 -29.51 -12.50
C VAL A 351 14.06 -30.90 -13.11
N VAL A 352 14.86 -31.79 -12.54
CA VAL A 352 14.81 -33.24 -12.78
C VAL A 352 13.95 -33.86 -11.71
N LEU A 353 12.72 -34.26 -12.05
CA LEU A 353 11.76 -34.85 -11.11
C LEU A 353 11.82 -36.37 -11.23
N ILE A 354 12.36 -37.03 -10.20
CA ILE A 354 12.57 -38.48 -10.18
C ILE A 354 11.52 -39.18 -9.34
N ASP A 355 10.97 -40.29 -9.84
CA ASP A 355 10.22 -41.24 -9.04
C ASP A 355 10.59 -42.68 -9.43
N ARG A 356 10.03 -43.67 -8.72
CA ARG A 356 10.29 -45.10 -8.91
C ARG A 356 9.88 -45.63 -10.29
N ASP A 357 8.88 -44.99 -10.92
CA ASP A 357 8.32 -45.35 -12.22
C ASP A 357 7.92 -44.09 -12.99
N GLN A 358 7.89 -44.17 -14.33
CA GLN A 358 7.65 -43.01 -15.20
C GLN A 358 6.24 -42.45 -15.00
N ASP A 359 5.24 -43.32 -14.80
CA ASP A 359 3.86 -42.91 -14.54
C ASP A 359 3.75 -42.01 -13.30
N SER A 360 4.52 -42.31 -12.25
CA SER A 360 4.55 -41.52 -11.02
C SER A 360 5.24 -40.18 -11.24
N ALA A 361 6.37 -40.14 -11.96
CA ALA A 361 7.05 -38.91 -12.33
C ALA A 361 6.16 -37.99 -13.20
N ASP A 362 5.48 -38.56 -14.19
CA ASP A 362 4.57 -37.85 -15.10
C ASP A 362 3.35 -37.29 -14.34
N LYS A 363 2.79 -38.06 -13.40
CA LYS A 363 1.72 -37.56 -12.50
C LYS A 363 2.17 -36.36 -11.69
N GLY A 364 3.42 -36.34 -11.21
CA GLY A 364 3.98 -35.18 -10.52
C GLY A 364 4.07 -33.95 -11.42
N LYS A 365 4.45 -34.11 -12.69
CA LYS A 365 4.44 -33.00 -13.66
C LYS A 365 3.02 -32.53 -14.00
N ALA A 366 2.06 -33.45 -14.12
CA ALA A 366 0.65 -33.13 -14.42
C ALA A 366 -0.01 -32.23 -13.35
N PHE A 367 0.46 -32.30 -12.10
CA PHE A 367 0.07 -31.34 -11.05
C PHE A 367 0.43 -29.89 -11.44
N SER A 368 1.66 -29.67 -11.92
CA SER A 368 2.13 -28.35 -12.37
C SER A 368 1.32 -27.83 -13.56
N GLU A 369 0.99 -28.71 -14.51
CA GLU A 369 0.15 -28.39 -15.67
C GLU A 369 -1.24 -27.92 -15.24
N THR A 370 -1.88 -28.67 -14.34
CA THR A 370 -3.20 -28.34 -13.80
C THR A 370 -3.21 -26.98 -13.11
N GLU A 371 -2.18 -26.67 -12.31
CA GLU A 371 -2.07 -25.39 -11.63
C GLU A 371 -1.79 -24.22 -12.59
N GLN A 372 -0.96 -24.41 -13.62
CA GLN A 372 -0.74 -23.39 -14.65
C GLN A 372 -1.99 -23.16 -15.51
N ALA A 373 -2.70 -24.21 -15.90
CA ALA A 373 -3.93 -24.10 -16.67
C ALA A 373 -4.99 -23.26 -15.91
N LYS A 374 -5.11 -23.45 -14.58
CA LYS A 374 -5.96 -22.60 -13.73
C LYS A 374 -5.53 -21.13 -13.76
N ARG A 375 -4.22 -20.83 -13.79
CA ARG A 375 -3.70 -19.45 -13.87
C ARG A 375 -3.94 -18.82 -15.23
N VAL A 376 -3.77 -19.57 -16.33
CA VAL A 376 -4.10 -19.13 -17.70
C VAL A 376 -5.60 -18.82 -17.80
N LYS A 377 -6.47 -19.73 -17.33
CA LYS A 377 -7.93 -19.52 -17.29
C LYS A 377 -8.33 -18.27 -16.50
N ARG A 378 -7.59 -17.96 -15.42
CA ARG A 378 -7.77 -16.74 -14.59
C ARG A 378 -7.05 -15.50 -15.15
N LYS A 379 -6.48 -15.57 -16.35
CA LYS A 379 -5.72 -14.49 -17.03
C LYS A 379 -4.58 -13.93 -16.16
N LYS A 380 -3.96 -14.78 -15.33
CA LYS A 380 -2.81 -14.42 -14.48
C LYS A 380 -1.46 -14.68 -15.15
N THR A 381 -1.44 -15.45 -16.25
CA THR A 381 -0.26 -15.75 -17.08
C THR A 381 -0.72 -16.02 -18.52
N THR A 382 0.22 -16.18 -19.44
CA THR A 382 -0.02 -16.55 -20.85
C THR A 382 0.25 -18.03 -21.07
N GLN A 383 -0.28 -18.60 -22.17
CA GLN A 383 -0.01 -19.99 -22.54
C GLN A 383 1.50 -20.22 -22.76
N GLU A 384 2.16 -19.34 -23.49
CA GLU A 384 3.61 -19.36 -23.70
C GLU A 384 4.42 -19.44 -22.39
N LYS A 385 4.02 -18.69 -21.36
CA LYS A 385 4.68 -18.73 -20.05
C LYS A 385 4.40 -20.03 -19.31
N MET A 386 3.21 -20.61 -19.47
CA MET A 386 2.90 -21.93 -18.92
C MET A 386 3.78 -23.00 -19.57
N ASP A 387 3.87 -23.00 -20.89
CA ASP A 387 4.66 -23.98 -21.64
C ASP A 387 6.15 -23.89 -21.25
N ALA A 388 6.67 -22.66 -21.12
CA ALA A 388 8.04 -22.44 -20.64
C ALA A 388 8.29 -22.94 -19.22
N VAL A 389 7.31 -22.89 -18.32
CA VAL A 389 7.43 -23.46 -16.96
C VAL A 389 7.40 -24.98 -17.01
N LEU A 390 6.50 -25.58 -17.78
CA LEU A 390 6.38 -27.04 -17.90
C LEU A 390 7.58 -27.67 -18.60
N ALA A 391 8.19 -26.96 -19.55
CA ALA A 391 9.42 -27.39 -20.23
C ALA A 391 10.63 -27.52 -19.28
N ARG A 392 10.66 -26.76 -18.18
CA ARG A 392 11.73 -26.87 -17.17
C ARG A 392 11.63 -28.12 -16.31
N ILE A 393 10.48 -28.80 -16.29
CA ILE A 393 10.27 -29.99 -15.47
C ILE A 393 10.47 -31.23 -16.34
N ILE A 394 11.51 -32.00 -16.04
CA ILE A 394 11.89 -33.24 -16.71
C ILE A 394 11.51 -34.41 -15.78
N PRO A 395 10.35 -35.05 -16.00
CA PRO A 395 9.95 -36.22 -15.24
C PRO A 395 10.72 -37.44 -15.75
N THR A 396 11.33 -38.21 -14.86
CA THR A 396 12.18 -39.33 -15.26
C THR A 396 12.31 -40.38 -14.16
N THR A 397 12.79 -41.56 -14.51
CA THR A 397 13.29 -42.57 -13.57
C THR A 397 14.81 -42.66 -13.58
N ASP A 398 15.48 -41.93 -14.48
CA ASP A 398 16.92 -42.01 -14.70
C ASP A 398 17.70 -41.09 -13.74
N TYR A 399 18.32 -41.72 -12.74
CA TYR A 399 19.20 -41.03 -11.80
C TYR A 399 20.46 -40.44 -12.44
N ASN A 400 20.85 -40.84 -13.66
CA ASN A 400 21.99 -40.23 -14.35
C ASN A 400 21.77 -38.75 -14.65
N LEU A 401 20.51 -38.31 -14.78
CA LEU A 401 20.17 -36.91 -15.00
C LEU A 401 20.44 -36.02 -13.77
N LEU A 402 20.75 -36.62 -12.61
CA LEU A 402 21.19 -35.90 -11.41
C LEU A 402 22.68 -35.51 -11.41
N LYS A 403 23.50 -35.97 -12.36
CA LYS A 403 24.96 -35.72 -12.35
C LYS A 403 25.32 -34.23 -12.39
N ASP A 404 24.53 -33.44 -13.13
CA ASP A 404 24.79 -32.03 -13.40
C ASP A 404 23.83 -31.10 -12.63
N VAL A 405 23.22 -31.57 -11.53
CA VAL A 405 22.32 -30.74 -10.71
C VAL A 405 23.09 -30.03 -9.61
N ASP A 406 22.73 -28.79 -9.33
CA ASP A 406 23.38 -27.95 -8.33
C ASP A 406 22.88 -28.24 -6.90
N LEU A 407 21.66 -28.78 -6.79
CA LEU A 407 20.98 -29.08 -5.53
C LEU A 407 20.01 -30.26 -5.71
N ILE A 408 19.88 -31.09 -4.68
CA ILE A 408 18.89 -32.18 -4.56
C ILE A 408 17.82 -31.81 -3.55
#